data_AF-A0A5N6ERK4-F1
#
_entry.id   AF-A0A5N6ERK4-F1
#
_cell.length_a   1.000
_cell.length_b   1.000
_cell.length_c   1.000
_cell.angle_alpha   90.00
_cell.angle_beta   90.00
_cell.angle_gamma   90.00
#
_symmetry.space_group_name_H-M   'P 1'
#
loop_
_entity.id
_entity.type
_entity.pdbx_description
1 polymer ?
#
loop_
_entity_poly.entity_id
_entity_poly.type
_entity_poly.pdbx_seq_one_letter_code
_entity_poly.pdbx_strand_id
1 'polypeptide(L)'
;MAFVCRFSHCNARYQRREHLRRHETQHHRRQRFQCSNCNREFGRSDTLRRHMQKVHGVKECAPPPKQACTYCRDQKIRCQGGPPCSKCVYRGIDCSLSQQVEVQPGDDPSGPPDTLSINHSTHSKSSRTEKERHFLDLYFKLFHPHWPFIHQGSFREDNETPLLVQSMIVIGLWASKEPNAQSKAIDLHNVLSSAIHQQKEIWDASTSKDACSTCSWPIPTYQAILLHIIFAVLCKDSGALGLDLKPSLAPAVADLLHRLVTSCRKLGMLYYPNMLSRYCQNDLASLVWIGIEEVKRFNIALFRACRAFSSSGEQGSSIDSPDIAGTTSWRLYARDLQFPLPRNTPLWAATSREEWDSAAPDDVYGINLNDTLEAEWISKSADVLELTETSHLFG
;
A
#
# COMPACT_ATOMS: atom_id res chain seq x y z
N MET A 1 -7.45 30.27 -36.21
CA MET A 1 -6.01 29.91 -36.33
C MET A 1 -5.89 28.39 -36.30
N ALA A 2 -5.11 27.79 -37.20
CA ALA A 2 -4.89 26.33 -37.23
C ALA A 2 -3.61 25.97 -36.45
N PHE A 3 -3.67 24.89 -35.67
CA PHE A 3 -2.56 24.37 -34.89
C PHE A 3 -1.73 23.42 -35.75
N VAL A 4 -0.43 23.68 -35.89
CA VAL A 4 0.47 22.94 -36.78
C VAL A 4 1.46 22.12 -35.96
N CYS A 5 1.68 20.87 -36.35
CA CYS A 5 2.68 20.00 -35.73
C CYS A 5 4.09 20.55 -35.99
N ARG A 6 4.94 20.57 -34.95
CA ARG A 6 6.32 21.09 -35.03
C ARG A 6 7.37 19.99 -35.19
N PHE A 7 6.96 18.75 -35.45
CA PHE A 7 7.86 17.60 -35.56
C PHE A 7 8.54 17.56 -36.94
N SER A 8 9.84 17.22 -36.99
CA SER A 8 10.62 17.19 -38.24
C SER A 8 9.96 16.23 -39.25
N HIS A 9 9.75 16.70 -40.48
CA HIS A 9 9.03 16.02 -41.57
C HIS A 9 7.51 15.81 -41.38
N CYS A 10 6.85 16.45 -40.40
CA CYS A 10 5.40 16.39 -40.24
C CYS A 10 4.70 17.72 -40.58
N ASN A 11 3.84 17.71 -41.62
CA ASN A 11 3.08 18.89 -42.07
C ASN A 11 1.60 18.87 -41.63
N ALA A 12 1.25 18.12 -40.57
CA ALA A 12 -0.14 17.99 -40.13
C ALA A 12 -0.66 19.29 -39.45
N ARG A 13 -1.88 19.70 -39.82
CA ARG A 13 -2.56 20.89 -39.28
C ARG A 13 -3.95 20.51 -38.77
N TYR A 14 -4.33 21.05 -37.61
CA TYR A 14 -5.60 20.77 -36.95
C TYR A 14 -6.31 22.06 -36.54
N GLN A 15 -7.64 22.05 -36.59
CA GLN A 15 -8.44 23.20 -36.14
C GLN A 15 -8.59 23.29 -34.62
N ARG A 16 -8.37 22.17 -33.90
CA ARG A 16 -8.47 22.10 -32.44
C ARG A 16 -7.16 21.61 -31.82
N ARG A 17 -6.78 22.24 -30.71
CA ARG A 17 -5.53 21.93 -29.97
C ARG A 17 -5.51 20.50 -29.41
N GLU A 18 -6.66 19.97 -29.00
CA GLU A 18 -6.80 18.59 -28.52
C GLU A 18 -6.40 17.57 -29.61
N HIS A 19 -6.79 17.82 -30.85
CA HIS A 19 -6.48 16.92 -31.97
C HIS A 19 -5.00 16.96 -32.34
N LEU A 20 -4.38 18.15 -32.27
CA LEU A 20 -2.93 18.28 -32.42
C LEU A 20 -2.19 17.51 -31.31
N ARG A 21 -2.61 17.64 -30.04
CA ARG A 21 -2.00 16.89 -28.92
C ARG A 21 -2.08 15.37 -29.14
N ARG A 22 -3.25 14.87 -29.58
CA ARG A 22 -3.43 13.45 -29.89
C ARG A 22 -2.54 13.00 -31.06
N HIS A 23 -2.31 13.85 -32.05
CA HIS A 23 -1.40 13.57 -33.15
C HIS A 23 0.08 13.59 -32.71
N GLU A 24 0.49 14.54 -31.88
CA GLU A 24 1.86 14.63 -31.37
C GLU A 24 2.25 13.42 -30.51
N THR A 25 1.30 12.84 -29.76
CA THR A 25 1.54 11.57 -29.04
C THR A 25 1.80 10.37 -29.97
N GLN A 26 1.50 10.46 -31.27
CA GLN A 26 1.83 9.42 -32.25
C GLN A 26 3.30 9.48 -32.70
N HIS A 27 3.91 10.67 -32.72
CA HIS A 27 5.35 10.82 -33.01
C HIS A 27 6.24 10.22 -31.92
N HIS A 28 5.76 10.21 -30.66
CA HIS A 28 6.50 9.68 -29.51
C HIS A 28 6.33 8.16 -29.28
N ARG A 29 5.68 7.40 -30.18
CA ARG A 29 5.50 5.94 -30.01
C ARG A 29 6.76 5.15 -30.35
N ARG A 30 7.61 4.93 -29.35
CA ARG A 30 8.59 3.83 -29.34
C ARG A 30 8.45 2.88 -28.13
N GLN A 31 7.25 2.75 -27.55
CA GLN A 31 6.98 1.67 -26.60
C GLN A 31 5.95 0.72 -27.21
N ARG A 32 6.45 -0.43 -27.66
CA ARG A 32 5.64 -1.53 -28.18
C ARG A 32 5.31 -2.46 -27.01
N PHE A 33 4.04 -2.78 -26.84
CA PHE A 33 3.55 -3.74 -25.85
C PHE A 33 3.70 -5.15 -26.43
N GLN A 34 4.62 -5.95 -25.90
CA GLN A 34 4.90 -7.28 -26.42
C GLN A 34 4.06 -8.35 -25.72
N CYS A 35 3.51 -9.27 -26.51
CA CYS A 35 2.84 -10.45 -26.02
C CYS A 35 3.86 -11.46 -25.49
N SER A 36 3.74 -11.85 -24.23
CA SER A 36 4.65 -12.82 -23.58
C SER A 36 4.54 -14.25 -24.13
N ASN A 37 3.47 -14.59 -24.85
CA ASN A 37 3.20 -15.94 -25.34
C ASN A 37 3.53 -16.14 -26.82
N CYS A 38 3.58 -15.08 -27.62
CA CYS A 38 3.92 -15.17 -29.04
C CYS A 38 4.78 -14.02 -29.57
N ASN A 39 5.39 -13.24 -28.68
CA ASN A 39 6.31 -12.13 -28.97
C ASN A 39 5.78 -11.07 -29.96
N ARG A 40 4.47 -11.03 -30.22
CA ARG A 40 3.83 -10.03 -31.07
C ARG A 40 3.77 -8.68 -30.38
N GLU A 41 4.10 -7.64 -31.14
CA GLU A 41 4.18 -6.27 -30.66
C GLU A 41 2.91 -5.48 -31.00
N PHE A 42 2.40 -4.75 -30.01
CA PHE A 42 1.19 -3.94 -30.14
C PHE A 42 1.51 -2.49 -29.80
N GLY A 43 0.99 -1.55 -30.59
CA GLY A 43 1.19 -0.13 -30.32
C GLY A 43 0.41 0.39 -29.11
N ARG A 44 -0.55 -0.37 -28.56
CA ARG A 44 -1.43 0.03 -27.44
C ARG A 44 -1.80 -1.17 -26.54
N SER A 45 -2.02 -0.92 -25.25
CA SER A 45 -2.38 -1.95 -24.26
C SER A 45 -3.76 -2.60 -24.50
N ASP A 46 -4.73 -1.84 -24.99
CA ASP A 46 -6.07 -2.34 -25.34
C ASP A 46 -6.06 -3.29 -26.55
N THR A 47 -5.14 -3.06 -27.49
CA THR A 47 -4.91 -3.98 -28.62
C THR A 47 -4.21 -5.26 -28.21
N LEU A 48 -3.25 -5.19 -27.27
CA LEU A 48 -2.61 -6.37 -26.69
C LEU A 48 -3.62 -7.22 -25.91
N ARG A 49 -4.47 -6.62 -25.06
CA ARG A 49 -5.52 -7.32 -24.30
C ARG A 49 -6.49 -8.08 -25.21
N ARG A 50 -6.96 -7.45 -26.29
CA ARG A 50 -7.83 -8.11 -27.27
C ARG A 50 -7.11 -9.25 -28.01
N HIS A 51 -5.81 -9.13 -28.23
CA HIS A 51 -5.00 -10.21 -28.77
C HIS A 51 -4.84 -11.38 -27.78
N MET A 52 -4.59 -11.10 -26.49
CA MET A 52 -4.57 -12.10 -25.41
C MET A 52 -5.88 -12.88 -25.34
N GLN A 53 -7.01 -12.18 -25.42
CA GLN A 53 -8.33 -12.79 -25.33
C GLN A 53 -8.68 -13.66 -26.55
N LYS A 54 -8.31 -13.21 -27.77
CA LYS A 54 -8.66 -13.91 -29.02
C LYS A 54 -7.69 -15.02 -29.42
N VAL A 55 -6.39 -14.86 -29.13
CA VAL A 55 -5.33 -15.76 -29.61
C VAL A 55 -4.86 -16.72 -28.51
N HIS A 56 -4.89 -16.27 -27.25
CA HIS A 56 -4.41 -17.06 -26.11
C HIS A 56 -5.52 -17.48 -25.14
N GLY A 57 -6.78 -17.15 -25.44
CA GLY A 57 -7.95 -17.56 -24.64
C GLY A 57 -7.95 -17.02 -23.20
N VAL A 58 -7.08 -16.05 -22.88
CA VAL A 58 -6.99 -15.46 -21.55
C VAL A 58 -8.24 -14.60 -21.32
N LYS A 59 -9.19 -15.15 -20.57
CA LYS A 59 -10.28 -14.37 -19.97
C LYS A 59 -9.75 -13.74 -18.69
N GLU A 60 -9.23 -12.52 -18.80
CA GLU A 60 -9.12 -11.64 -17.63
C GLU A 60 -10.51 -11.51 -16.97
N CYS A 61 -10.60 -11.70 -15.65
CA CYS A 61 -11.74 -11.21 -14.88
C CYS A 61 -11.66 -9.68 -14.86
N ALA A 62 -12.40 -9.03 -15.75
CA ALA A 62 -12.55 -7.58 -15.70
C ALA A 62 -13.21 -7.18 -14.36
N PRO A 63 -12.82 -6.04 -13.76
CA PRO A 63 -13.68 -5.43 -12.76
C PRO A 63 -15.05 -5.17 -13.42
N PRO A 64 -16.18 -5.36 -12.70
CA PRO A 64 -17.50 -5.16 -13.26
C PRO A 64 -17.60 -3.76 -13.89
N PRO A 65 -18.35 -3.60 -14.99
CA PRO A 65 -18.53 -2.29 -15.60
C PRO A 65 -19.06 -1.34 -14.54
N LYS A 66 -18.36 -0.22 -14.31
CA LYS A 66 -18.75 0.81 -13.35
C LYS A 66 -20.13 1.36 -13.74
N GLN A 67 -21.19 0.79 -13.16
CA GLN A 67 -22.56 1.22 -13.45
C GLN A 67 -22.82 2.54 -12.75
N ALA A 68 -23.26 3.55 -13.52
CA ALA A 68 -23.67 4.82 -12.96
C ALA A 68 -24.93 4.65 -12.10
N CYS A 69 -25.05 5.39 -10.98
CA CYS A 69 -26.30 5.42 -10.22
C CYS A 69 -27.46 5.91 -11.11
N THR A 70 -28.69 5.55 -10.76
CA THR A 70 -29.91 5.90 -11.51
C THR A 70 -29.98 7.41 -11.75
N TYR A 71 -29.73 8.21 -10.71
CA TYR A 71 -29.68 9.66 -10.81
C TYR A 71 -28.66 10.16 -11.87
N CYS A 72 -27.41 9.70 -11.83
CA CYS A 72 -26.39 10.16 -12.79
C CYS A 72 -26.70 9.68 -14.21
N ARG A 73 -27.29 8.50 -14.35
CA ARG A 73 -27.71 7.93 -15.63
C ARG A 73 -28.86 8.74 -16.25
N ASP A 74 -29.89 9.06 -15.47
CA ASP A 74 -31.09 9.74 -15.95
C ASP A 74 -30.80 11.22 -16.27
N GLN A 75 -29.85 11.82 -15.56
CA GLN A 75 -29.32 13.15 -15.84
C GLN A 75 -28.26 13.17 -16.97
N LYS A 76 -27.91 12.01 -17.55
CA LYS A 76 -26.87 11.84 -18.59
C LYS A 76 -25.53 12.48 -18.22
N ILE A 77 -25.16 12.44 -16.95
CA ILE A 77 -23.90 12.97 -16.41
C ILE A 77 -22.98 11.85 -15.97
N ARG A 78 -21.66 12.10 -16.02
CA ARG A 78 -20.65 11.10 -15.62
C ARG A 78 -20.76 10.81 -14.12
N CYS A 79 -21.02 9.55 -13.78
CA CYS A 79 -20.99 9.06 -12.40
C CYS A 79 -19.53 8.76 -11.98
N GLN A 80 -19.13 9.24 -10.80
CA GLN A 80 -17.78 9.03 -10.26
C GLN A 80 -17.64 7.71 -9.50
N GLY A 81 -18.74 6.98 -9.29
CA GLY A 81 -18.77 5.73 -8.50
C GLY A 81 -18.65 5.96 -6.99
N GLY A 82 -18.69 4.87 -6.22
CA GLY A 82 -18.76 4.86 -4.75
C GLY A 82 -20.22 4.86 -4.24
N PRO A 83 -20.57 4.05 -3.23
CA PRO A 83 -21.88 4.12 -2.56
C PRO A 83 -21.79 4.94 -1.24
N PRO A 84 -22.42 6.11 -1.12
CA PRO A 84 -23.08 6.93 -2.15
C PRO A 84 -22.08 7.63 -3.09
N CYS A 85 -22.52 7.94 -4.31
CA CYS A 85 -21.67 8.58 -5.31
C CYS A 85 -21.31 10.01 -4.87
N SER A 86 -20.08 10.48 -5.08
CA SER A 86 -19.64 11.80 -4.61
C SER A 86 -20.53 12.96 -5.09
N LYS A 87 -21.11 12.82 -6.29
CA LYS A 87 -22.06 13.81 -6.85
C LYS A 87 -23.41 13.81 -6.12
N CYS A 88 -23.84 12.63 -5.71
CA CYS A 88 -25.07 12.39 -4.96
C CYS A 88 -24.94 12.95 -3.53
N VAL A 89 -23.79 12.72 -2.89
CA VAL A 89 -23.44 13.30 -1.58
C VAL A 89 -23.44 14.83 -1.62
N TYR A 90 -22.73 15.42 -2.58
CA TYR A 90 -22.64 16.88 -2.71
C TYR A 90 -24.00 17.55 -2.94
N ARG A 91 -24.92 16.86 -3.60
CA ARG A 91 -26.26 17.38 -3.91
C ARG A 91 -27.31 17.02 -2.85
N GLY A 92 -26.95 16.22 -1.84
CA GLY A 92 -27.90 15.71 -0.85
C GLY A 92 -28.99 14.81 -1.46
N ILE A 93 -28.69 14.12 -2.55
CA ILE A 93 -29.64 13.28 -3.29
C ILE A 93 -29.36 11.82 -2.97
N ASP A 94 -30.43 11.05 -2.72
CA ASP A 94 -30.32 9.63 -2.44
C ASP A 94 -29.72 8.86 -3.62
N CYS A 95 -28.69 8.08 -3.33
CA CYS A 95 -27.90 7.40 -4.35
C CYS A 95 -28.33 5.94 -4.46
N SER A 96 -28.79 5.52 -5.64
CA SER A 96 -29.16 4.11 -5.88
C SER A 96 -28.00 3.12 -5.71
N LEU A 97 -26.74 3.57 -5.63
CA LEU A 97 -25.60 2.71 -5.34
C LEU A 97 -25.52 2.36 -3.85
N SER A 98 -26.14 3.15 -2.96
CA SER A 98 -26.17 2.90 -1.51
C SER A 98 -27.00 1.67 -1.11
N GLN A 99 -28.02 1.32 -1.89
CA GLN A 99 -28.90 0.17 -1.61
C GLN A 99 -28.37 -1.16 -2.18
N GLN A 100 -27.31 -1.15 -2.99
CA GLN A 100 -26.79 -2.36 -3.65
C GLN A 100 -25.77 -3.15 -2.82
N VAL A 101 -25.53 -2.78 -1.55
CA VAL A 101 -24.67 -3.52 -0.62
C VAL A 101 -25.47 -4.53 0.22
N GLU A 102 -26.80 -4.53 0.15
CA GLU A 102 -27.62 -5.57 0.78
C GLU A 102 -27.87 -6.73 -0.20
N VAL A 103 -27.42 -7.92 0.23
CA VAL A 103 -27.58 -9.22 -0.43
C VAL A 103 -29.06 -9.45 -0.77
N GLN A 104 -29.36 -9.78 -2.03
CA GLN A 104 -30.66 -10.35 -2.42
C GLN A 104 -30.78 -11.80 -1.91
N PRO A 105 -31.92 -12.17 -1.34
CA PRO A 105 -32.54 -13.48 -1.57
C PRO A 105 -33.88 -13.29 -2.30
N GLY A 106 -34.19 -14.23 -3.20
CA GLY A 106 -35.34 -14.16 -4.11
C GLY A 106 -36.70 -14.57 -3.52
N ASP A 107 -37.70 -14.24 -4.35
CA ASP A 107 -39.07 -14.74 -4.51
C ASP A 107 -40.22 -14.35 -3.53
N ASP A 108 -41.27 -13.80 -4.15
CA ASP A 108 -42.61 -13.29 -3.76
C ASP A 108 -43.57 -14.31 -3.05
N PRO A 109 -44.86 -13.99 -2.72
CA PRO A 109 -45.46 -12.87 -1.97
C PRO A 109 -46.52 -13.35 -0.91
N SER A 110 -47.15 -12.40 -0.19
CA SER A 110 -48.49 -12.44 0.49
C SER A 110 -48.57 -12.60 2.03
N GLY A 111 -49.14 -11.61 2.74
CA GLY A 111 -49.74 -11.75 4.10
C GLY A 111 -49.68 -10.47 4.98
N PRO A 112 -50.78 -10.01 5.63
CA PRO A 112 -50.92 -8.66 6.21
C PRO A 112 -50.40 -8.52 7.67
N PRO A 113 -50.37 -7.29 8.24
CA PRO A 113 -49.51 -6.95 9.36
C PRO A 113 -50.19 -7.15 10.71
N ASP A 114 -49.47 -7.74 11.65
CA ASP A 114 -49.81 -7.63 13.08
C ASP A 114 -48.60 -7.16 13.89
N THR A 115 -48.83 -5.99 14.49
CA THR A 115 -48.17 -5.35 15.61
C THR A 115 -47.53 -6.34 16.59
N LEU A 116 -46.27 -6.12 16.96
CA LEU A 116 -45.78 -6.26 18.34
C LEU A 116 -44.36 -5.67 18.45
N SER A 117 -44.24 -4.65 19.29
CA SER A 117 -43.02 -3.96 19.66
C SER A 117 -42.01 -4.90 20.32
N ILE A 118 -40.79 -4.96 19.78
CA ILE A 118 -39.60 -5.43 20.49
C ILE A 118 -38.48 -4.40 20.27
N ASN A 119 -37.99 -3.87 21.38
CA ASN A 119 -36.91 -2.88 21.45
C ASN A 119 -35.65 -3.40 20.75
N HIS A 120 -35.40 -2.95 19.51
CA HIS A 120 -34.07 -3.04 18.94
C HIS A 120 -33.30 -1.77 19.29
N SER A 121 -32.44 -1.93 20.30
CA SER A 121 -31.31 -1.04 20.56
C SER A 121 -30.63 -0.70 19.25
N THR A 122 -30.65 0.59 18.94
CA THR A 122 -29.87 1.21 17.88
C THR A 122 -28.39 0.96 18.18
N HIS A 123 -27.77 0.04 17.44
CA HIS A 123 -26.31 -0.03 17.38
C HIS A 123 -25.81 1.25 16.70
N SER A 124 -25.60 2.27 17.52
CA SER A 124 -24.78 3.44 17.21
C SER A 124 -23.41 2.95 16.78
N LYS A 125 -22.94 3.37 15.59
CA LYS A 125 -21.55 3.21 15.15
C LYS A 125 -20.65 3.74 16.28
N SER A 126 -19.85 2.86 16.87
CA SER A 126 -19.05 3.14 18.06
C SER A 126 -17.97 4.17 17.74
N SER A 127 -18.12 5.42 18.21
CA SER A 127 -16.97 6.33 18.35
C SER A 127 -15.94 5.65 19.25
N ARG A 128 -14.66 5.67 18.85
CA ARG A 128 -13.57 5.25 19.73
C ARG A 128 -13.53 6.08 21.01
N THR A 129 -12.97 5.47 22.05
CA THR A 129 -12.83 6.12 23.34
C THR A 129 -11.75 7.20 23.27
N GLU A 130 -11.90 8.27 24.05
CA GLU A 130 -10.89 9.33 24.17
C GLU A 130 -9.52 8.79 24.59
N LYS A 131 -9.51 7.71 25.39
CA LYS A 131 -8.30 7.00 25.78
C LYS A 131 -7.58 6.35 24.60
N GLU A 132 -8.30 5.75 23.65
CA GLU A 132 -7.67 5.16 22.46
C GLU A 132 -7.03 6.23 21.57
N ARG A 133 -7.67 7.40 21.43
CA ARG A 133 -7.10 8.54 20.70
C ARG A 133 -5.81 9.03 21.34
N HIS A 134 -5.78 9.14 22.66
CA HIS A 134 -4.57 9.50 23.39
C HIS A 134 -3.38 8.56 23.08
N PHE A 135 -3.62 7.25 22.99
CA PHE A 135 -2.55 6.31 22.64
C PHE A 135 -2.13 6.39 21.16
N LEU A 136 -3.05 6.70 20.25
CA LEU A 136 -2.71 6.99 18.85
C LEU A 136 -1.85 8.27 18.74
N ASP A 137 -2.14 9.30 19.53
CA ASP A 137 -1.31 10.52 19.57
C ASP A 137 0.09 10.22 20.08
N LEU A 138 0.22 9.37 21.12
CA LEU A 138 1.53 8.91 21.61
C LEU A 138 2.29 8.12 20.55
N TYR A 139 1.62 7.31 19.73
CA TYR A 139 2.24 6.62 18.60
C TYR A 139 2.86 7.62 17.61
N PHE A 140 2.09 8.60 17.14
CA PHE A 140 2.58 9.60 16.18
C PHE A 140 3.65 10.51 16.79
N LYS A 141 3.59 10.80 18.08
CA LYS A 141 4.56 11.66 18.76
C LYS A 141 5.90 10.96 19.06
N LEU A 142 5.86 9.70 19.50
CA LEU A 142 7.04 9.02 20.08
C LEU A 142 7.62 7.92 19.19
N PHE A 143 6.81 7.24 18.39
CA PHE A 143 7.26 6.11 17.57
C PHE A 143 7.43 6.50 16.09
N HIS A 144 6.45 7.19 15.52
CA HIS A 144 6.43 7.54 14.10
C HIS A 144 7.66 8.31 13.61
N PRO A 145 8.28 9.24 14.37
CA PRO A 145 9.50 9.91 13.92
C PRO A 145 10.68 8.96 13.65
N HIS A 146 10.70 7.80 14.31
CA HIS A 146 11.73 6.77 14.10
C HIS A 146 11.37 5.77 13.01
N TRP A 147 10.07 5.58 12.76
CA TRP A 147 9.50 4.61 11.83
C TRP A 147 8.34 5.22 11.00
N PRO A 148 8.63 6.18 10.10
CA PRO A 148 7.60 6.99 9.45
C PRO A 148 7.01 6.31 8.20
N PHE A 149 6.39 5.13 8.37
CA PHE A 149 5.83 4.36 7.26
C PHE A 149 4.29 4.34 7.19
N ILE A 150 3.62 5.10 8.07
CA ILE A 150 2.19 5.41 8.02
C ILE A 150 2.07 6.91 7.80
N HIS A 151 1.24 7.35 6.85
CA HIS A 151 1.07 8.78 6.59
C HIS A 151 0.06 9.40 7.56
N GLN A 152 0.51 10.30 8.44
CA GLN A 152 -0.34 10.89 9.48
C GLN A 152 -1.49 11.72 8.88
N GLY A 153 -1.23 12.52 7.84
CA GLY A 153 -2.23 13.41 7.24
C GLY A 153 -3.38 12.69 6.51
N SER A 154 -3.19 11.44 6.07
CA SER A 154 -4.26 10.65 5.43
C SER A 154 -4.85 9.58 6.35
N PHE A 155 -4.23 9.31 7.49
CA PHE A 155 -4.70 8.33 8.44
C PHE A 155 -6.03 8.79 9.04
N ARG A 156 -7.08 7.98 8.86
CA ARG A 156 -8.40 8.25 9.42
C ARG A 156 -8.84 7.08 10.27
N GLU A 157 -8.81 7.30 11.58
CA GLU A 157 -9.01 6.25 12.57
C GLU A 157 -10.28 5.42 12.30
N ASP A 158 -11.42 6.05 11.96
CA ASP A 158 -12.70 5.37 11.70
C ASP A 158 -12.78 4.59 10.38
N ASN A 159 -11.90 4.90 9.42
CA ASN A 159 -11.90 4.29 8.09
C ASN A 159 -10.81 3.23 7.92
N GLU A 160 -9.88 3.13 8.88
CA GLU A 160 -8.77 2.21 8.84
C GLU A 160 -9.12 0.82 9.37
N THR A 161 -8.32 -0.17 8.97
CA THR A 161 -8.53 -1.55 9.43
C THR A 161 -8.36 -1.64 10.96
N PRO A 162 -9.23 -2.39 11.67
CA PRO A 162 -9.09 -2.56 13.11
C PRO A 162 -7.71 -3.11 13.51
N LEU A 163 -7.12 -3.98 12.68
CA LEU A 163 -5.81 -4.56 12.94
C LEU A 163 -4.70 -3.49 12.97
N LEU A 164 -4.68 -2.56 12.00
CA LEU A 164 -3.68 -1.49 11.95
C LEU A 164 -3.82 -0.55 13.14
N VAL A 165 -5.04 -0.08 13.41
CA VAL A 165 -5.32 0.83 14.51
C VAL A 165 -4.91 0.21 15.84
N GLN A 166 -5.33 -1.02 16.12
CA GLN A 166 -5.00 -1.68 17.39
C GLN A 166 -3.50 -1.92 17.51
N SER A 167 -2.79 -2.19 16.41
CA SER A 167 -1.31 -2.30 16.40
C SER A 167 -0.63 -0.96 16.76
N MET A 168 -1.16 0.17 16.28
CA MET A 168 -0.68 1.50 16.66
C MET A 168 -0.97 1.79 18.15
N ILE A 169 -2.16 1.42 18.64
CA ILE A 169 -2.54 1.57 20.06
C ILE A 169 -1.63 0.74 20.96
N VAL A 170 -1.25 -0.49 20.59
CA VAL A 170 -0.28 -1.30 21.37
C VAL A 170 1.02 -0.53 21.60
N ILE A 171 1.56 0.08 20.55
CA ILE A 171 2.80 0.87 20.65
C ILE A 171 2.58 2.12 21.49
N GLY A 172 1.45 2.82 21.33
CA GLY A 172 1.09 3.99 22.13
C GLY A 172 0.94 3.68 23.62
N LEU A 173 0.23 2.60 23.95
CA LEU A 173 0.09 2.06 25.31
C LEU A 173 1.47 1.80 25.92
N TRP A 174 2.38 1.18 25.16
CA TRP A 174 3.72 0.89 25.64
C TRP A 174 4.60 2.12 25.81
N ALA A 175 4.48 3.07 24.89
CA ALA A 175 5.20 4.33 24.89
C ALA A 175 4.78 5.25 26.05
N SER A 176 3.57 5.08 26.61
CA SER A 176 3.11 5.82 27.79
C SER A 176 3.96 5.61 29.05
N LYS A 177 4.69 4.48 29.12
CA LYS A 177 5.46 4.03 30.30
C LYS A 177 4.63 3.78 31.56
N GLU A 178 3.30 3.80 31.47
CA GLU A 178 2.44 3.43 32.60
C GLU A 178 2.39 1.89 32.75
N PRO A 179 2.66 1.32 33.94
CA PRO A 179 2.72 -0.14 34.12
C PRO A 179 1.42 -0.86 33.69
N ASN A 180 0.27 -0.29 34.04
CA ASN A 180 -1.04 -0.84 33.66
C ASN A 180 -1.28 -0.77 32.14
N ALA A 181 -0.81 0.28 31.47
CA ALA A 181 -0.92 0.42 30.03
C ALA A 181 0.04 -0.52 29.29
N GLN A 182 1.26 -0.69 29.80
CA GLN A 182 2.24 -1.64 29.26
C GLN A 182 1.78 -3.09 29.38
N SER A 183 1.16 -3.47 30.50
CA SER A 183 0.52 -4.79 30.64
C SER A 183 -0.56 -4.99 29.58
N LYS A 184 -1.45 -4.00 29.39
CA LYS A 184 -2.48 -4.06 28.35
C LYS A 184 -1.90 -4.11 26.94
N ALA A 185 -0.77 -3.45 26.69
CA ALA A 185 -0.08 -3.51 25.40
C ALA A 185 0.37 -4.94 25.09
N ILE A 186 0.91 -5.66 26.08
CA ILE A 186 1.31 -7.07 25.93
C ILE A 186 0.09 -7.95 25.68
N ASP A 187 -0.98 -7.79 26.47
CA ASP A 187 -2.21 -8.58 26.31
C ASP A 187 -2.83 -8.38 24.92
N LEU A 188 -2.92 -7.12 24.48
CA LEU A 188 -3.44 -6.78 23.16
C LEU A 188 -2.49 -7.26 22.05
N HIS A 189 -1.18 -7.21 22.22
CA HIS A 189 -0.21 -7.77 21.27
C HIS A 189 -0.42 -9.28 21.06
N ASN A 190 -0.70 -10.03 22.13
CA ASN A 190 -1.03 -11.47 22.04
C ASN A 190 -2.34 -11.72 21.27
N VAL A 191 -3.36 -10.90 21.51
CA VAL A 191 -4.63 -10.95 20.75
C VAL A 191 -4.39 -10.67 19.27
N LEU A 192 -3.60 -9.64 18.95
CA LEU A 192 -3.26 -9.30 17.57
C LEU A 192 -2.41 -10.37 16.89
N SER A 193 -1.49 -11.03 17.62
CA SER A 193 -0.76 -12.20 17.11
C SER A 193 -1.75 -13.25 16.61
N SER A 194 -2.75 -13.58 17.42
CA SER A 194 -3.76 -14.57 17.06
C SER A 194 -4.59 -14.15 15.85
N ALA A 195 -4.98 -12.87 15.78
CA ALA A 195 -5.72 -12.32 14.63
C ALA A 195 -4.90 -12.35 13.32
N ILE A 196 -3.61 -12.00 13.37
CA ILE A 196 -2.70 -12.07 12.22
C ILE A 196 -2.61 -13.50 11.68
N HIS A 197 -2.48 -14.49 12.56
CA HIS A 197 -2.40 -15.90 12.17
C HIS A 197 -3.72 -16.41 11.59
N GLN A 198 -4.88 -16.00 12.13
CA GLN A 198 -6.19 -16.38 11.60
C GLN A 198 -6.44 -15.81 10.19
N GLN A 199 -5.90 -14.62 9.90
CA GLN A 199 -6.05 -13.97 8.59
C GLN A 199 -4.96 -14.35 7.59
N LYS A 200 -4.11 -15.34 7.91
CA LYS A 200 -2.93 -15.71 7.09
C LYS A 200 -3.26 -15.97 5.63
N GLU A 201 -4.34 -16.70 5.34
CA GLU A 201 -4.76 -16.99 3.96
C GLU A 201 -5.14 -15.74 3.15
N ILE A 202 -5.46 -14.62 3.82
CA ILE A 202 -5.86 -13.36 3.17
C ILE A 202 -4.64 -12.52 2.80
N TRP A 203 -3.61 -12.51 3.65
CA TRP A 203 -2.47 -11.60 3.50
C TRP A 203 -1.17 -12.27 3.06
N ASP A 204 -0.98 -13.57 3.35
CA ASP A 204 0.26 -14.30 3.10
C ASP A 204 0.38 -14.72 1.64
N ALA A 205 0.99 -13.86 0.83
CA ALA A 205 1.31 -14.17 -0.56
C ALA A 205 2.50 -15.13 -0.70
N SER A 206 3.24 -15.45 0.38
CA SER A 206 4.42 -16.31 0.32
C SER A 206 4.09 -17.74 -0.08
N THR A 207 2.92 -18.26 0.30
CA THR A 207 2.46 -19.62 -0.01
C THR A 207 1.66 -19.70 -1.30
N SER A 208 1.09 -18.58 -1.75
CA SER A 208 0.28 -18.53 -2.97
C SER A 208 1.13 -18.72 -4.24
N LYS A 209 0.65 -19.58 -5.15
CA LYS A 209 1.23 -19.79 -6.48
C LYS A 209 0.81 -18.70 -7.47
N ASP A 210 -0.33 -18.07 -7.22
CA ASP A 210 -0.92 -17.04 -8.10
C ASP A 210 -0.49 -15.61 -7.72
N ALA A 211 0.25 -15.46 -6.62
CA ALA A 211 0.80 -14.17 -6.19
C ALA A 211 1.74 -13.59 -7.26
N CYS A 212 1.43 -12.37 -7.71
CA CYS A 212 2.19 -11.67 -8.73
C CYS A 212 2.09 -10.15 -8.56
N SER A 213 2.83 -9.41 -9.39
CA SER A 213 2.87 -7.94 -9.33
C SER A 213 1.54 -7.23 -9.61
N THR A 214 0.55 -7.93 -10.20
CA THR A 214 -0.77 -7.35 -10.47
C THR A 214 -1.79 -7.59 -9.36
N CYS A 215 -1.46 -8.40 -8.35
CA CYS A 215 -2.33 -8.63 -7.19
C CYS A 215 -2.53 -7.35 -6.36
N SER A 216 -3.61 -7.27 -5.58
CA SER A 216 -3.80 -6.19 -4.61
C SER A 216 -2.73 -6.24 -3.52
N TRP A 217 -2.35 -5.08 -3.00
CA TRP A 217 -1.42 -4.97 -1.88
C TRP A 217 -2.23 -4.66 -0.61
N PRO A 218 -2.26 -5.56 0.38
CA PRO A 218 -2.94 -5.31 1.64
C PRO A 218 -2.05 -4.44 2.55
N ILE A 219 -1.76 -3.21 2.11
CA ILE A 219 -0.83 -2.29 2.78
C ILE A 219 -1.15 -2.08 4.27
N PRO A 220 -2.41 -1.81 4.69
CA PRO A 220 -2.72 -1.65 6.12
C PRO A 220 -2.41 -2.90 6.95
N THR A 221 -2.67 -4.09 6.41
CA THR A 221 -2.34 -5.36 7.08
C THR A 221 -0.83 -5.55 7.20
N TYR A 222 -0.08 -5.22 6.15
CA TYR A 222 1.39 -5.34 6.18
C TYR A 222 2.04 -4.33 7.12
N GLN A 223 1.54 -3.10 7.17
CA GLN A 223 1.93 -2.10 8.17
C GLN A 223 1.66 -2.62 9.58
N ALA A 224 0.49 -3.21 9.84
CA ALA A 224 0.14 -3.79 11.13
C ALA A 224 1.06 -4.94 11.54
N ILE A 225 1.35 -5.86 10.62
CA ILE A 225 2.28 -6.99 10.85
C ILE A 225 3.70 -6.46 11.15
N LEU A 226 4.17 -5.44 10.44
CA LEU A 226 5.48 -4.85 10.69
C LEU A 226 5.54 -4.18 12.07
N LEU A 227 4.50 -3.43 12.46
CA LEU A 227 4.38 -2.89 13.82
C LEU A 227 4.39 -3.99 14.89
N HIS A 228 3.67 -5.09 14.65
CA HIS A 228 3.64 -6.25 15.54
C HIS A 228 5.02 -6.89 15.74
N ILE A 229 5.79 -7.04 14.66
CA ILE A 229 7.17 -7.56 14.68
C ILE A 229 8.08 -6.60 15.46
N ILE A 230 8.05 -5.30 15.14
CA ILE A 230 8.88 -4.29 15.81
C ILE A 230 8.58 -4.27 17.32
N PHE A 231 7.31 -4.29 17.70
CA PHE A 231 6.90 -4.31 19.10
C PHE A 231 7.42 -5.55 19.85
N ALA A 232 7.35 -6.73 19.23
CA ALA A 232 7.81 -7.98 19.84
C ALA A 232 9.31 -7.94 20.22
N VAL A 233 10.10 -7.12 19.54
CA VAL A 233 11.51 -6.89 19.88
C VAL A 233 11.64 -5.81 20.95
N LEU A 234 10.97 -4.66 20.79
CA LEU A 234 10.99 -3.56 21.76
C LEU A 234 10.58 -3.99 23.18
N CYS A 235 9.61 -4.90 23.29
CA CYS A 235 9.13 -5.41 24.57
C CYS A 235 10.17 -6.29 25.29
N LYS A 236 11.04 -6.98 24.55
CA LYS A 236 12.05 -7.91 25.12
C LYS A 236 13.27 -7.19 25.68
N ASP A 237 13.68 -6.10 25.05
CA ASP A 237 14.90 -5.36 25.43
C ASP A 237 14.75 -4.58 26.77
N SER A 238 13.53 -4.52 27.32
CA SER A 238 13.28 -3.87 28.62
C SER A 238 13.55 -4.78 29.83
N GLY A 239 14.08 -6.00 29.63
CA GLY A 239 14.12 -7.06 30.64
C GLY A 239 15.46 -7.44 31.30
N ALA A 240 16.65 -7.01 30.82
CA ALA A 240 17.90 -7.40 31.47
C ALA A 240 19.07 -6.43 31.22
N LEU A 241 19.75 -6.07 32.32
CA LEU A 241 21.02 -5.37 32.34
C LEU A 241 22.13 -6.17 31.65
N GLY A 242 22.86 -5.52 30.74
CA GLY A 242 24.30 -5.75 30.54
C GLY A 242 24.70 -6.87 29.56
N LEU A 243 25.65 -6.51 28.68
CA LEU A 243 26.43 -7.33 27.74
C LEU A 243 25.77 -7.63 26.39
N ASP A 244 25.90 -6.65 25.50
CA ASP A 244 26.00 -6.70 24.03
C ASP A 244 25.68 -8.04 23.31
N LEU A 245 24.43 -8.49 23.43
CA LEU A 245 23.88 -9.58 22.62
C LEU A 245 22.69 -9.01 21.85
N LYS A 246 22.88 -8.79 20.55
CA LYS A 246 21.82 -8.35 19.63
C LYS A 246 20.56 -9.23 19.83
N PRO A 247 19.36 -8.64 19.90
CA PRO A 247 18.15 -9.38 20.24
C PRO A 247 17.88 -10.50 19.22
N SER A 248 17.87 -11.75 19.70
CA SER A 248 17.47 -12.90 18.89
C SER A 248 15.95 -12.97 18.76
N LEU A 249 15.45 -13.08 17.54
CA LEU A 249 14.01 -13.12 17.29
C LEU A 249 13.43 -14.45 17.76
N ALA A 250 12.26 -14.39 18.40
CA ALA A 250 11.50 -15.61 18.65
C ALA A 250 11.18 -16.29 17.31
N PRO A 251 11.22 -17.64 17.23
CA PRO A 251 10.99 -18.36 15.96
C PRO A 251 9.69 -17.96 15.25
N ALA A 252 8.60 -17.73 16.00
CA ALA A 252 7.33 -17.29 15.45
C ALA A 252 7.40 -15.88 14.80
N VAL A 253 8.15 -14.95 15.43
CA VAL A 253 8.34 -13.59 14.90
C VAL A 253 9.24 -13.62 13.67
N ALA A 254 10.26 -14.50 13.65
CA ALA A 254 11.12 -14.72 12.50
C ALA A 254 10.36 -15.33 11.30
N ASP A 255 9.49 -16.33 11.52
CA ASP A 255 8.62 -16.88 10.47
C ASP A 255 7.66 -15.83 9.92
N LEU A 256 7.09 -14.99 10.79
CA LEU A 256 6.21 -13.90 10.37
C LEU A 256 6.95 -12.87 9.51
N LEU A 257 8.17 -12.48 9.91
CA LEU A 257 9.03 -11.58 9.13
C LEU A 257 9.42 -12.20 7.79
N HIS A 258 9.81 -13.49 7.77
CA HIS A 258 10.10 -14.24 6.54
C HIS A 258 8.91 -14.21 5.57
N ARG A 259 7.70 -14.50 6.05
CA ARG A 259 6.47 -14.48 5.25
C ARG A 259 6.16 -13.11 4.71
N LEU A 260 6.30 -12.06 5.52
CA LEU A 260 6.07 -10.69 5.10
C LEU A 260 7.04 -10.28 3.98
N VAL A 261 8.33 -10.55 4.14
CA VAL A 261 9.35 -10.25 3.11
C VAL A 261 9.08 -11.03 1.82
N THR A 262 8.80 -12.32 1.94
CA THR A 262 8.51 -13.18 0.78
C THR A 262 7.25 -12.72 0.04
N SER A 263 6.23 -12.31 0.78
CA SER A 263 5.00 -11.76 0.22
C SER A 263 5.26 -10.45 -0.53
N CYS A 264 6.02 -9.51 0.07
CA CYS A 264 6.38 -8.24 -0.59
C CYS A 264 7.18 -8.47 -1.88
N ARG A 265 8.09 -9.47 -1.89
CA ARG A 265 8.83 -9.89 -3.09
C ARG A 265 7.90 -10.42 -4.18
N LYS A 266 7.04 -11.40 -3.86
CA LYS A 266 6.11 -12.00 -4.83
C LYS A 266 5.09 -11.01 -5.40
N LEU A 267 4.59 -10.11 -4.56
CA LEU A 267 3.68 -9.04 -4.96
C LEU A 267 4.38 -7.91 -5.72
N GLY A 268 5.70 -7.98 -5.89
CA GLY A 268 6.48 -7.01 -6.65
C GLY A 268 6.53 -5.63 -6.01
N MET A 269 6.34 -5.54 -4.68
CA MET A 269 6.30 -4.26 -3.95
C MET A 269 7.66 -3.57 -3.90
N LEU A 270 8.77 -4.30 -4.13
CA LEU A 270 10.13 -3.76 -4.10
C LEU A 270 10.59 -3.16 -5.44
N TYR A 271 9.68 -3.04 -6.42
CA TYR A 271 9.98 -2.59 -7.77
C TYR A 271 9.17 -1.36 -8.14
N TYR A 272 9.86 -0.24 -8.42
CA TYR A 272 9.21 1.05 -8.62
C TYR A 272 8.18 1.07 -9.76
N PRO A 273 8.43 0.46 -10.93
CA PRO A 273 7.41 0.40 -11.99
C PRO A 273 6.13 -0.32 -11.58
N ASN A 274 6.19 -1.29 -10.64
CA ASN A 274 4.97 -1.90 -10.09
C ASN A 274 4.22 -0.95 -9.16
N MET A 275 4.90 -0.03 -8.48
CA MET A 275 4.24 1.03 -7.69
C MET A 275 3.54 2.02 -8.62
N LEU A 276 4.19 2.44 -9.71
CA LEU A 276 3.62 3.36 -10.69
C LEU A 276 2.41 2.76 -11.42
N SER A 277 2.46 1.47 -11.77
CA SER A 277 1.40 0.80 -12.52
C SER A 277 0.07 0.68 -11.77
N ARG A 278 0.06 0.98 -10.47
CA ARG A 278 -1.17 1.04 -9.66
C ARG A 278 -2.02 2.27 -9.96
N TYR A 279 -1.43 3.29 -10.57
CA TYR A 279 -2.07 4.60 -10.77
C TYR A 279 -2.26 4.90 -12.26
N CYS A 280 -3.26 5.73 -12.54
CA CYS A 280 -3.56 6.27 -13.85
C CYS A 280 -3.30 7.78 -13.89
N GLN A 281 -3.04 8.33 -15.08
CA GLN A 281 -2.80 9.78 -15.27
C GLN A 281 -3.96 10.70 -14.82
N ASN A 282 -5.16 10.14 -14.60
CA ASN A 282 -6.33 10.91 -14.16
C ASN A 282 -6.52 10.90 -12.64
N ASP A 283 -5.71 10.12 -11.91
CA ASP A 283 -5.80 10.06 -10.45
C ASP A 283 -5.30 11.37 -9.84
N LEU A 284 -5.80 11.68 -8.64
CA LEU A 284 -5.39 12.88 -7.94
C LEU A 284 -3.90 12.79 -7.61
N ALA A 285 -3.12 13.76 -8.07
CA ALA A 285 -1.66 13.68 -8.02
C ALA A 285 -1.11 13.60 -6.58
N SER A 286 -1.78 14.23 -5.60
CA SER A 286 -1.45 14.08 -4.18
C SER A 286 -1.69 12.66 -3.66
N LEU A 287 -2.76 11.99 -4.09
CA LEU A 287 -3.05 10.60 -3.72
C LEU A 287 -2.04 9.62 -4.33
N VAL A 288 -1.66 9.85 -5.58
CA VAL A 288 -0.62 9.08 -6.27
C VAL A 288 0.71 9.21 -5.51
N TRP A 289 1.08 10.44 -5.14
CA TRP A 289 2.30 10.72 -4.39
C TRP A 289 2.30 10.04 -3.02
N ILE A 290 1.25 10.23 -2.21
CA ILE A 290 1.14 9.62 -0.87
C ILE A 290 1.25 8.10 -0.98
N GLY A 291 0.51 7.47 -1.88
CA GLY A 291 0.51 6.02 -1.97
C GLY A 291 1.84 5.42 -2.47
N ILE A 292 2.56 6.12 -3.36
CA ILE A 292 3.91 5.70 -3.76
C ILE A 292 4.89 5.84 -2.58
N GLU A 293 4.88 6.99 -1.90
CA GLU A 293 5.77 7.24 -0.76
C GLU A 293 5.47 6.31 0.41
N GLU A 294 4.20 5.95 0.64
CA GLU A 294 3.78 4.98 1.64
C GLU A 294 4.44 3.61 1.40
N VAL A 295 4.38 3.11 0.16
CA VAL A 295 4.97 1.82 -0.18
C VAL A 295 6.50 1.86 -0.07
N LYS A 296 7.15 2.94 -0.53
CA LYS A 296 8.60 3.11 -0.38
C LYS A 296 9.02 3.11 1.09
N ARG A 297 8.36 3.92 1.92
CA ARG A 297 8.66 4.06 3.36
C ARG A 297 8.39 2.77 4.12
N PHE A 298 7.30 2.06 3.77
CA PHE A 298 7.04 0.72 4.28
C PHE A 298 8.16 -0.26 3.95
N ASN A 299 8.58 -0.35 2.69
CA ASN A 299 9.64 -1.28 2.28
C ASN A 299 11.01 -0.95 2.91
N ILE A 300 11.31 0.34 3.12
CA ILE A 300 12.50 0.77 3.85
C ILE A 300 12.41 0.42 5.33
N ALA A 301 11.25 0.59 5.96
CA ALA A 301 11.03 0.14 7.32
C ALA A 301 11.19 -1.39 7.43
N LEU A 302 10.65 -2.16 6.48
CA LEU A 302 10.83 -3.60 6.42
C LEU A 302 12.31 -3.98 6.28
N PHE A 303 13.07 -3.30 5.43
CA PHE A 303 14.52 -3.49 5.28
C PHE A 303 15.29 -3.18 6.58
N ARG A 304 14.97 -2.07 7.23
CA ARG A 304 15.57 -1.70 8.54
C ARG A 304 15.29 -2.75 9.60
N ALA A 305 14.05 -3.24 9.67
CA ALA A 305 13.68 -4.35 10.55
C ALA A 305 14.49 -5.62 10.22
N CYS A 306 14.58 -6.01 8.95
CA CYS A 306 15.38 -7.16 8.54
C CYS A 306 16.84 -7.04 8.98
N ARG A 307 17.48 -5.88 8.80
CA ARG A 307 18.87 -5.65 9.21
C ARG A 307 19.06 -5.69 10.72
N ALA A 308 18.20 -5.02 11.47
CA ALA A 308 18.26 -4.98 12.93
C ALA A 308 18.16 -6.38 13.55
N PHE A 309 17.41 -7.27 12.89
CA PHE A 309 16.97 -8.56 13.44
C PHE A 309 17.72 -9.78 12.87
N SER A 310 18.58 -9.60 11.87
CA SER A 310 19.30 -10.70 11.16
C SER A 310 20.70 -11.04 11.72
N SER A 311 21.10 -10.47 12.86
CA SER A 311 22.51 -10.43 13.27
C SER A 311 22.96 -11.48 14.30
N SER A 312 22.20 -12.55 14.55
CA SER A 312 22.66 -13.65 15.41
C SER A 312 23.08 -14.85 14.56
N GLY A 313 24.38 -14.97 14.25
CA GLY A 313 25.00 -16.25 13.93
C GLY A 313 25.56 -16.45 12.52
N GLU A 314 26.49 -15.60 12.06
CA GLU A 314 27.46 -15.98 11.00
C GLU A 314 28.81 -15.31 11.25
N GLN A 315 29.48 -15.70 12.34
CA GLN A 315 30.93 -15.54 12.50
C GLN A 315 31.47 -16.84 13.07
N GLY A 316 32.02 -17.68 12.19
CA GLY A 316 32.83 -18.84 12.56
C GLY A 316 32.31 -20.20 12.05
N SER A 317 32.50 -20.48 10.76
CA SER A 317 33.07 -21.77 10.33
C SER A 317 33.45 -21.72 8.85
N SER A 318 34.71 -21.39 8.58
CA SER A 318 35.42 -21.99 7.46
C SER A 318 35.56 -23.49 7.77
N ILE A 319 34.85 -24.35 7.05
CA ILE A 319 35.26 -25.71 6.62
C ILE A 319 34.15 -26.21 5.68
N ASP A 320 34.61 -26.72 4.54
CA ASP A 320 33.85 -27.20 3.39
C ASP A 320 32.70 -28.17 3.71
N SER A 321 31.52 -27.91 3.14
CA SER A 321 30.58 -28.95 2.68
C SER A 321 29.55 -28.37 1.70
N PRO A 322 29.38 -28.95 0.50
CA PRO A 322 28.33 -28.59 -0.42
C PRO A 322 27.02 -29.34 -0.11
N ASP A 323 25.89 -28.69 -0.42
CA ASP A 323 24.55 -29.27 -0.57
C ASP A 323 23.77 -29.73 0.67
N ILE A 324 23.10 -28.75 1.31
CA ILE A 324 21.67 -28.90 1.67
C ILE A 324 20.93 -27.65 1.15
N ALA A 325 20.34 -27.77 -0.04
CA ALA A 325 19.41 -26.79 -0.59
C ALA A 325 18.14 -26.74 0.27
N GLY A 326 17.86 -25.61 0.93
CA GLY A 326 16.55 -25.42 1.58
C GLY A 326 16.37 -24.20 2.47
N THR A 327 17.43 -23.68 3.11
CA THR A 327 17.28 -22.52 4.01
C THR A 327 17.48 -21.24 3.23
N THR A 328 16.49 -20.87 2.40
CA THR A 328 16.49 -19.59 1.68
C THR A 328 16.53 -18.47 2.71
N SER A 329 17.66 -17.76 2.75
CA SER A 329 17.83 -16.60 3.61
C SER A 329 16.75 -15.57 3.24
N TRP A 330 15.81 -15.32 4.15
CA TRP A 330 14.77 -14.29 4.00
C TRP A 330 15.32 -12.87 4.05
N ARG A 331 16.64 -12.73 4.25
CA ARG A 331 17.32 -11.44 4.32
C ARG A 331 16.95 -10.59 3.12
N LEU A 332 16.52 -9.37 3.43
CA LEU A 332 16.26 -8.31 2.47
C LEU A 332 17.52 -7.44 2.37
N TYR A 333 18.09 -7.33 1.18
CA TYR A 333 19.32 -6.59 0.92
C TYR A 333 19.04 -5.25 0.24
N ALA A 334 19.99 -4.33 0.27
CA ALA A 334 19.82 -3.04 -0.41
C ALA A 334 19.65 -3.23 -1.93
N ARG A 335 20.31 -4.25 -2.51
CA ARG A 335 20.16 -4.65 -3.92
C ARG A 335 18.74 -5.09 -4.32
N ASP A 336 17.92 -5.51 -3.35
CA ASP A 336 16.52 -5.90 -3.60
C ASP A 336 15.59 -4.69 -3.73
N LEU A 337 16.00 -3.51 -3.25
CA LEU A 337 15.21 -2.28 -3.24
C LEU A 337 15.36 -1.53 -4.57
N GLN A 338 14.53 -1.89 -5.56
CA GLN A 338 14.55 -1.33 -6.91
C GLN A 338 13.59 -0.14 -7.04
N PHE A 339 13.80 0.86 -6.18
CA PHE A 339 13.05 2.12 -6.17
C PHE A 339 13.91 3.25 -5.57
N PRO A 340 13.63 4.52 -5.91
CA PRO A 340 14.36 5.66 -5.36
C PRO A 340 14.00 5.89 -3.89
N LEU A 341 14.92 6.51 -3.14
CA LEU A 341 14.68 6.91 -1.75
C LEU A 341 13.40 7.77 -1.61
N PRO A 342 12.69 7.69 -0.47
CA PRO A 342 11.59 8.56 -0.16
C PRO A 342 11.99 10.03 -0.27
N ARG A 343 11.09 10.84 -0.80
CA ARG A 343 11.35 12.27 -1.04
C ARG A 343 10.47 13.12 -0.13
N ASN A 344 10.88 14.38 0.03
CA ASN A 344 10.11 15.43 0.68
C ASN A 344 9.50 15.02 2.04
N THR A 345 10.38 14.77 3.01
CA THR A 345 10.00 14.47 4.41
C THR A 345 9.07 15.53 5.02
N PRO A 346 9.23 16.85 4.77
CA PRO A 346 8.27 17.85 5.23
C PRO A 346 6.86 17.62 4.70
N LEU A 347 6.69 17.31 3.41
CA LEU A 347 5.37 17.03 2.82
C LEU A 347 4.75 15.74 3.39
N TRP A 348 5.58 14.72 3.65
CA TRP A 348 5.12 13.47 4.29
C TRP A 348 4.69 13.67 5.75
N ALA A 349 5.30 14.62 6.44
CA ALA A 349 4.98 14.94 7.84
C ALA A 349 3.78 15.90 7.98
N ALA A 350 3.31 16.49 6.89
CA ALA A 350 2.21 17.45 6.91
C ALA A 350 0.89 16.79 7.35
N THR A 351 0.24 17.41 8.33
CA THR A 351 -1.03 16.96 8.91
C THR A 351 -2.19 17.90 8.59
N SER A 352 -1.88 19.16 8.34
CA SER A 352 -2.84 20.18 7.90
C SER A 352 -2.68 20.51 6.41
N ARG A 353 -3.71 21.12 5.84
CA ARG A 353 -3.66 21.59 4.45
C ARG A 353 -2.62 22.70 4.28
N GLU A 354 -2.49 23.54 5.28
CA GLU A 354 -1.57 24.67 5.30
C GLU A 354 -0.11 24.19 5.31
N GLU A 355 0.21 23.20 6.16
CA GLU A 355 1.52 22.52 6.18
C GLU A 355 1.81 21.85 4.84
N TRP A 356 0.81 21.17 4.28
CA TRP A 356 0.90 20.47 3.01
C TRP A 356 1.21 21.42 1.85
N ASP A 357 0.45 22.52 1.74
CA ASP A 357 0.62 23.53 0.71
C ASP A 357 1.97 24.27 0.88
N SER A 358 2.46 24.47 2.11
CA SER A 358 3.77 25.07 2.38
C SER A 358 4.94 24.15 2.03
N ALA A 359 4.78 22.84 2.13
CA ALA A 359 5.82 21.85 1.87
C ALA A 359 5.83 21.33 0.42
N ALA A 360 4.84 21.72 -0.38
CA ALA A 360 4.67 21.30 -1.77
C ALA A 360 5.31 22.31 -2.76
N PRO A 361 6.55 22.09 -3.22
CA PRO A 361 7.10 22.86 -4.34
C PRO A 361 6.26 22.69 -5.62
N ASP A 362 6.41 23.63 -6.56
CA ASP A 362 5.62 23.71 -7.80
C ASP A 362 5.63 22.41 -8.64
N ASP A 363 6.64 21.55 -8.48
CA ASP A 363 6.82 20.28 -9.19
C ASP A 363 6.59 19.02 -8.32
N VAL A 364 6.16 19.16 -7.06
CA VAL A 364 6.14 18.03 -6.10
C VAL A 364 5.25 16.87 -6.55
N TYR A 365 4.19 17.18 -7.31
CA TYR A 365 3.25 16.21 -7.87
C TYR A 365 3.59 15.79 -9.30
N GLY A 366 4.73 16.23 -9.84
CA GLY A 366 5.23 15.91 -11.18
C GLY A 366 5.67 14.45 -11.35
N ILE A 367 5.00 13.50 -10.69
CA ILE A 367 5.25 12.08 -10.86
C ILE A 367 4.87 11.70 -12.28
N ASN A 368 5.89 11.54 -13.12
CA ASN A 368 5.72 10.95 -14.43
C ASN A 368 5.60 9.43 -14.26
N LEU A 369 4.37 8.90 -14.40
CA LEU A 369 4.11 7.46 -14.30
C LEU A 369 4.87 6.60 -15.33
N ASN A 370 5.50 7.22 -16.33
CA ASN A 370 6.34 6.53 -17.31
C ASN A 370 7.85 6.63 -16.99
N ASP A 371 8.23 7.48 -16.03
CA ASP A 371 9.61 7.62 -15.60
C ASP A 371 9.90 6.66 -14.44
N THR A 372 10.76 5.68 -14.70
CA THR A 372 11.09 4.64 -13.73
C THR A 372 12.19 5.06 -12.75
N LEU A 373 12.84 6.21 -12.97
CA LEU A 373 13.92 6.73 -12.12
C LEU A 373 15.01 5.68 -11.82
N GLU A 374 15.32 4.80 -12.78
CA GLU A 374 16.19 3.64 -12.55
C GLU A 374 17.59 4.02 -12.05
N ALA A 375 18.13 5.15 -12.53
CA ALA A 375 19.43 5.66 -12.10
C ALA A 375 19.47 6.01 -10.60
N GLU A 376 18.32 6.25 -9.99
CA GLU A 376 18.19 6.66 -8.59
C GLU A 376 17.80 5.52 -7.64
N TRP A 377 17.67 4.29 -8.15
CA TRP A 377 17.27 3.17 -7.30
C TRP A 377 18.30 2.88 -6.21
N ILE A 378 17.81 2.58 -5.02
CA ILE A 378 18.63 2.20 -3.86
C ILE A 378 19.59 1.04 -4.22
N SER A 379 19.12 0.08 -5.02
CA SER A 379 19.92 -1.04 -5.50
C SER A 379 21.18 -0.65 -6.28
N LYS A 380 21.22 0.53 -6.92
CA LYS A 380 22.42 1.04 -7.64
C LYS A 380 23.51 1.53 -6.69
N SER A 381 23.16 1.80 -5.42
CA SER A 381 24.09 2.20 -4.36
C SER A 381 24.19 1.15 -3.25
N ALA A 382 23.80 -0.10 -3.53
CA ALA A 382 23.71 -1.17 -2.54
C ALA A 382 25.05 -1.43 -1.83
N ASP A 383 26.15 -1.47 -2.58
CA ASP A 383 27.48 -1.75 -2.01
C ASP A 383 27.91 -0.68 -0.99
N VAL A 384 27.55 0.58 -1.22
CA VAL A 384 27.83 1.68 -0.27
C VAL A 384 26.97 1.53 0.99
N LEU A 385 25.67 1.26 0.81
CA LEU A 385 24.69 1.16 1.92
C LEU A 385 24.89 -0.09 2.79
N GLU A 386 25.45 -1.15 2.22
CA GLU A 386 25.81 -2.39 2.92
C GLU A 386 27.11 -2.22 3.73
N LEU A 387 28.05 -1.36 3.29
CA LEU A 387 29.29 -1.05 4.00
C LEU A 387 29.13 -0.02 5.13
N THR A 388 28.15 0.86 5.03
CA THR A 388 27.85 1.84 6.07
C THR A 388 26.89 1.26 7.13
N GLU A 389 27.22 1.35 8.41
CA GLU A 389 26.30 1.12 9.54
C GLU A 389 25.29 2.27 9.60
N THR A 390 24.29 2.25 8.73
CA THR A 390 23.42 3.41 8.50
C THR A 390 22.27 3.46 9.49
N SER A 391 22.59 3.79 10.74
CA SER A 391 21.61 4.23 11.73
C SER A 391 21.02 5.61 11.36
N HIS A 392 21.68 6.37 10.49
CA HIS A 392 21.41 7.80 10.27
C HIS A 392 20.97 8.21 8.84
N LEU A 393 20.94 7.32 7.85
CA LEU A 393 20.64 7.73 6.45
C LEU A 393 19.14 7.83 6.10
N PHE A 394 18.23 7.44 7.00
CA PHE A 394 16.79 7.39 6.74
C PHE A 394 15.95 8.16 7.77
N GLY A 395 16.58 9.11 8.47
CA GLY A 395 15.94 10.01 9.44
C GLY A 395 15.18 11.14 8.78
#